data_AF-A0AA36GSR8-F1
#
_entry.id   AF-A0AA36GSR8-F1
#
_cell.length_a   1.000
_cell.length_b   1.000
_cell.length_c   1.000
_cell.angle_alpha   90.00
_cell.angle_beta   90.00
_cell.angle_gamma   90.00
#
_symmetry.space_group_name_H-M   'P 1'
#
loop_
_entity.id
_entity.type
_entity.pdbx_description
1 polymer ?
#
loop_
_entity_poly.entity_id
_entity_poly.type
_entity_poly.pdbx_seq_one_letter_code
_entity_poly.pdbx_strand_id
1 'polypeptide(L)'
;MLLLLLLIPIVMADSFWMTADLLGVDWSEGCLTKSGCSHPRLDILGDLLPLTEEISISWPISEHFVQDTSRSFVSHWAKGKPEDLKLRCQVVGTDPLYEFPRVCDHTSSVRAFPDGMEKILERKRRQATITTTPLPEEELGKRLIEIRARCFNATVAVEKHTERCPWCPDLSDVALIEQRVSQ
;
A
#
# COMPACT_ATOMS: atom_id res chain seq x y z
N MET A 1 50.73 11.53 -11.85
CA MET A 1 49.35 11.20 -12.26
C MET A 1 48.80 10.19 -11.26
N LEU A 2 48.14 10.67 -10.21
CA LEU A 2 47.50 9.83 -9.21
C LEU A 2 46.05 9.64 -9.66
N LEU A 3 45.70 8.42 -10.05
CA LEU A 3 44.35 8.06 -10.48
C LEU A 3 43.45 8.05 -9.23
N LEU A 4 42.71 9.14 -9.02
CA LEU A 4 41.68 9.23 -7.99
C LEU A 4 40.54 8.29 -8.42
N LEU A 5 40.55 7.06 -7.91
CA LEU A 5 39.40 6.16 -7.98
C LEU A 5 38.29 6.83 -7.17
N LEU A 6 37.37 7.48 -7.87
CA LEU A 6 36.08 7.89 -7.34
C LEU A 6 35.36 6.62 -6.86
N LEU A 7 35.44 6.36 -5.56
CA LEU A 7 34.46 5.54 -4.85
C LEU A 7 33.14 6.29 -4.96
N ILE A 8 32.42 6.08 -6.06
CA ILE A 8 31.00 6.41 -6.14
C ILE A 8 30.36 5.61 -5.01
N PRO A 9 29.76 6.23 -3.98
CA PRO A 9 28.95 5.48 -3.05
C PRO A 9 27.87 4.84 -3.92
N ILE A 10 27.91 3.51 -4.04
CA ILE A 10 26.76 2.75 -4.47
C ILE A 10 25.73 3.08 -3.40
N VAL A 11 24.87 4.06 -3.66
CA VAL A 11 23.64 4.23 -2.93
C VAL A 11 22.92 2.93 -3.19
N MET A 12 23.02 1.99 -2.25
CA MET A 12 22.06 0.90 -2.18
C MET A 12 20.73 1.61 -2.03
N ALA A 13 20.01 1.71 -3.14
CA ALA A 13 18.64 2.18 -3.10
C ALA A 13 17.92 1.13 -2.26
N ASP A 14 17.42 1.54 -1.11
CA ASP A 14 16.62 0.66 -0.27
C ASP A 14 15.45 0.15 -1.13
N SER A 15 15.24 -1.17 -1.11
CA SER A 15 14.07 -1.82 -1.70
C SER A 15 13.14 -2.23 -0.58
N PHE A 16 11.85 -2.16 -0.82
CA PHE A 16 10.88 -2.55 0.20
C PHE A 16 9.64 -3.16 -0.45
N TRP A 17 8.93 -3.95 0.34
CA TRP A 17 7.58 -4.39 0.01
C TRP A 17 6.57 -3.59 0.80
N MET A 18 5.36 -3.48 0.27
CA MET A 18 4.23 -2.97 1.00
C MET A 18 2.99 -3.86 0.84
N THR A 19 2.12 -3.79 1.83
CA THR A 19 0.77 -4.35 1.80
C THR A 19 -0.21 -3.24 2.11
N ALA A 20 -1.29 -3.15 1.34
CA ALA A 20 -2.42 -2.28 1.63
C ALA A 20 -3.74 -3.06 1.56
N ASP A 21 -4.44 -3.14 2.69
CA ASP A 21 -5.73 -3.82 2.82
C ASP A 21 -6.86 -2.81 2.89
N LEU A 22 -7.83 -2.92 1.98
CA LEU A 22 -9.04 -2.11 2.02
C LEU A 22 -9.95 -2.64 3.14
N LEU A 23 -10.15 -1.85 4.19
CA LEU A 23 -10.96 -2.24 5.34
C LEU A 23 -12.42 -1.80 5.21
N GLY A 24 -12.67 -0.70 4.52
CA GLY A 24 -14.03 -0.15 4.38
C GLY A 24 -14.10 0.99 3.40
N VAL A 25 -15.29 1.17 2.82
CA VAL A 25 -15.63 2.30 1.95
C VAL A 25 -17.00 2.84 2.37
N ASP A 26 -17.01 4.09 2.82
CA ASP A 26 -18.21 4.81 3.20
C ASP A 26 -18.63 5.72 2.05
N TRP A 27 -19.80 5.46 1.47
CA TRP A 27 -20.30 6.18 0.31
C TRP A 27 -21.19 7.37 0.71
N SER A 28 -20.95 8.52 0.08
CA SER A 28 -21.86 9.65 0.16
C SER A 28 -23.18 9.33 -0.55
N GLU A 29 -24.30 9.82 -0.02
CA GLU A 29 -25.61 9.58 -0.63
C GLU A 29 -25.68 10.08 -2.09
N GLY A 30 -26.18 9.22 -2.98
CA GLY A 30 -26.40 9.54 -4.39
C GLY A 30 -25.16 9.47 -5.29
N CYS A 31 -23.98 9.18 -4.75
CA CYS A 31 -22.72 9.27 -5.50
C CYS A 31 -22.39 8.11 -6.46
N LEU A 32 -23.17 7.02 -6.42
CA LEU A 32 -23.04 5.87 -7.34
C LEU A 32 -24.28 5.66 -8.23
N THR A 33 -25.37 6.36 -7.93
CA THR A 33 -26.66 6.19 -8.61
C THR A 33 -27.08 7.40 -9.45
N LYS A 34 -26.36 8.53 -9.37
CA LYS A 34 -26.76 9.80 -10.03
C LYS A 34 -25.73 10.44 -10.97
N SER A 35 -24.55 9.88 -11.19
CA SER A 35 -23.39 10.66 -11.71
C SER A 35 -22.57 10.02 -12.85
N GLY A 36 -23.12 9.07 -13.61
CA GLY A 36 -22.53 8.71 -14.90
C GLY A 36 -21.25 7.85 -14.84
N CYS A 37 -21.25 6.84 -13.95
CA CYS A 37 -20.19 5.85 -13.87
C CYS A 37 -20.78 4.44 -13.98
N SER A 38 -20.89 3.92 -15.19
CA SER A 38 -21.32 2.54 -15.44
C SER A 38 -20.19 1.56 -15.13
N HIS A 39 -20.53 0.37 -14.64
CA HIS A 39 -19.58 -0.68 -14.24
C HIS A 39 -18.44 -0.16 -13.33
N PRO A 40 -18.77 0.50 -12.21
CA PRO A 40 -17.77 1.16 -11.38
C PRO A 40 -16.81 0.16 -10.73
N ARG A 41 -15.54 0.52 -10.68
CA ARG A 41 -14.46 -0.20 -9.99
C ARG A 41 -13.75 0.75 -9.06
N LEU A 42 -13.32 0.24 -7.92
CA LEU A 42 -12.46 0.96 -7.00
C LEU A 42 -11.02 0.51 -7.23
N ASP A 43 -10.13 1.48 -7.45
CA ASP A 43 -8.71 1.25 -7.57
C ASP A 43 -7.98 1.86 -6.36
N ILE A 44 -6.96 1.15 -5.86
CA ILE A 44 -5.91 1.73 -5.03
C ILE A 44 -4.66 1.85 -5.90
N LEU A 45 -4.03 3.02 -5.88
CA LEU A 45 -2.82 3.31 -6.63
C LEU A 45 -1.71 3.72 -5.68
N GLY A 46 -0.53 3.18 -5.92
CA GLY A 46 0.71 3.58 -5.28
C GLY A 46 1.65 4.26 -6.26
N ASP A 47 2.26 5.36 -5.84
CA ASP A 47 3.28 6.11 -6.58
C ASP A 47 4.44 6.51 -5.65
N LEU A 48 5.68 6.42 -6.14
CA LEU A 48 6.88 6.81 -5.40
C LEU A 48 7.40 8.17 -5.88
N LEU A 49 7.54 9.15 -5.00
CA LEU A 49 8.23 10.39 -5.38
C LEU A 49 9.75 10.24 -5.41
N PRO A 50 10.48 10.85 -6.37
CA PRO A 50 10.03 11.59 -7.56
C PRO A 50 9.90 10.70 -8.81
N LEU A 51 9.83 9.37 -8.64
CA LEU A 51 9.70 8.43 -9.74
C LEU A 51 8.29 8.52 -10.35
N THR A 52 8.17 8.21 -11.65
CA THR A 52 6.87 8.13 -12.33
C THR A 52 6.37 6.68 -12.38
N GLU A 53 6.82 5.84 -11.45
CA GLU A 53 6.36 4.47 -11.34
C GLU A 53 5.05 4.44 -10.56
N GLU A 54 3.99 3.96 -11.20
CA GLU A 54 2.65 3.83 -10.63
C GLU A 54 2.24 2.36 -10.72
N ILE A 55 1.75 1.81 -9.61
CA ILE A 55 1.24 0.43 -9.52
C ILE A 55 -0.17 0.52 -8.93
N SER A 56 -1.08 -0.34 -9.39
CA SER A 56 -2.46 -0.33 -8.91
C SER A 56 -3.06 -1.73 -8.75
N ILE A 57 -4.13 -1.78 -7.98
CA ILE A 57 -5.05 -2.93 -7.87
C ILE A 57 -6.49 -2.42 -8.02
N SER A 58 -7.39 -3.25 -8.54
CA SER A 58 -8.74 -2.84 -8.92
C SER A 58 -9.79 -3.90 -8.63
N TRP A 59 -10.89 -3.51 -7.98
CA TRP A 59 -12.04 -4.39 -7.70
C TRP A 59 -13.34 -3.81 -8.26
N PRO A 60 -14.23 -4.64 -8.82
CA PRO A 60 -15.58 -4.19 -9.16
C PRO A 60 -16.34 -3.79 -7.89
N ILE A 61 -17.08 -2.69 -7.95
CA ILE A 61 -17.93 -2.26 -6.84
C ILE A 61 -19.24 -3.03 -6.91
N SER A 62 -19.42 -3.95 -5.97
CA SER A 62 -20.67 -4.66 -5.68
C SER A 62 -21.10 -4.41 -4.23
N GLU A 63 -22.27 -4.90 -3.85
CA GLU A 63 -22.60 -5.02 -2.43
C GLU A 63 -21.53 -5.88 -1.73
N HIS A 64 -21.09 -5.48 -0.53
CA HIS A 64 -20.07 -6.18 0.28
C HIS A 64 -18.73 -6.49 -0.42
N PHE A 65 -18.37 -5.78 -1.50
CA PHE A 65 -17.16 -6.08 -2.27
C PHE A 65 -15.88 -6.03 -1.43
N VAL A 66 -15.86 -5.22 -0.37
CA VAL A 66 -14.74 -5.11 0.57
C VAL A 66 -14.48 -6.45 1.26
N GLN A 67 -15.52 -7.15 1.72
CA GLN A 67 -15.40 -8.43 2.38
C GLN A 67 -15.21 -9.59 1.38
N ASP A 68 -15.92 -9.54 0.26
CA ASP A 68 -16.06 -10.70 -0.62
C ASP A 68 -14.95 -10.79 -1.69
N THR A 69 -14.50 -9.64 -2.18
CA THR A 69 -13.66 -9.57 -3.37
C THR A 69 -12.36 -8.81 -3.18
N SER A 70 -12.28 -7.90 -2.21
CA SER A 70 -11.06 -7.14 -1.99
C SER A 70 -9.93 -8.08 -1.57
N ARG A 71 -8.74 -7.83 -2.12
CA ARG A 71 -7.52 -8.59 -1.85
C ARG A 71 -6.46 -7.60 -1.41
N SER A 72 -5.48 -8.06 -0.66
CA SER A 72 -4.36 -7.23 -0.28
C SER A 72 -3.65 -6.67 -1.50
N PHE A 73 -3.46 -5.36 -1.55
CA PHE A 73 -2.58 -4.73 -2.53
C PHE A 73 -1.14 -4.97 -2.11
N VAL A 74 -0.47 -5.89 -2.79
CA VAL A 74 0.94 -6.20 -2.52
C VAL A 74 1.79 -5.65 -3.64
N SER A 75 2.81 -4.87 -3.29
CA SER A 75 3.77 -4.37 -4.29
C SER A 75 5.20 -4.35 -3.75
N HIS A 76 6.13 -4.56 -4.68
CA HIS A 76 7.57 -4.42 -4.45
C HIS A 76 8.06 -3.15 -5.13
N TRP A 77 8.91 -2.42 -4.42
CA TRP A 77 9.55 -1.22 -4.94
C TRP A 77 11.06 -1.40 -4.89
N ALA A 78 11.68 -1.51 -6.07
CA ALA A 78 13.09 -1.84 -6.19
C ALA A 78 14.03 -0.69 -5.79
N LYS A 79 13.51 0.55 -5.79
CA LYS A 79 14.27 1.75 -5.45
C LYS A 79 13.36 2.76 -4.78
N GLY A 80 13.84 3.36 -3.70
CA GLY A 80 13.17 4.47 -3.03
C GLY A 80 12.89 4.13 -1.57
N LYS A 81 12.32 5.09 -0.85
CA LYS A 81 12.04 4.92 0.57
C LYS A 81 10.55 4.70 0.79
N PRO A 82 10.13 3.87 1.75
CA PRO A 82 8.73 3.76 2.14
C PRO A 82 8.11 5.13 2.42
N GLU A 83 8.90 6.07 2.95
CA GLU A 83 8.42 7.40 3.30
C GLU A 83 8.00 8.27 2.11
N ASP A 84 8.51 7.93 0.92
CA ASP A 84 8.16 8.58 -0.34
C ASP A 84 6.98 7.93 -1.07
N LEU A 85 6.48 6.79 -0.56
CA LEU A 85 5.32 6.13 -1.11
C LEU A 85 4.06 6.92 -0.78
N LYS A 86 3.32 7.24 -1.84
CA LYS A 86 1.99 7.81 -1.77
C LYS A 86 0.95 6.78 -2.21
N LEU A 87 -0.21 6.86 -1.59
CA LEU A 87 -1.39 6.11 -1.97
C LEU A 87 -2.53 7.07 -2.32
N ARG A 88 -3.31 6.72 -3.33
CA ARG A 88 -4.60 7.34 -3.65
C ARG A 88 -5.61 6.27 -4.00
N CYS A 89 -6.88 6.58 -3.79
CA CYS A 89 -7.98 5.76 -4.26
C CYS A 89 -8.74 6.49 -5.38
N GLN A 90 -9.27 5.75 -6.33
CA GLN A 90 -10.15 6.29 -7.36
C GLN A 90 -11.28 5.33 -7.68
N VAL A 91 -12.41 5.89 -8.08
CA VAL A 91 -13.49 5.13 -8.71
C VAL A 91 -13.38 5.37 -10.21
N VAL A 92 -13.17 4.29 -10.95
CA VAL A 92 -13.17 4.29 -12.42
C VAL A 92 -14.39 3.58 -12.94
N GLY A 93 -14.81 3.92 -14.15
CA GLY A 93 -15.89 3.23 -14.82
C GLY A 93 -16.04 3.74 -16.24
N THR A 94 -17.21 3.53 -16.81
CA THR A 94 -17.52 3.90 -18.18
C THR A 94 -18.55 5.02 -18.20
N ASP A 95 -18.36 6.01 -19.07
CA ASP A 95 -19.37 7.02 -19.34
C ASP A 95 -20.63 6.34 -19.93
N PRO A 96 -21.82 6.48 -19.33
CA PRO A 96 -23.01 5.77 -19.79
C PRO A 96 -23.54 6.29 -21.14
N LEU A 97 -23.16 7.49 -21.56
CA LEU A 97 -23.64 8.10 -22.81
C LEU A 97 -22.68 7.83 -23.97
N TYR A 98 -21.38 7.92 -23.71
CA TYR A 98 -20.35 7.85 -24.74
C TYR A 98 -19.46 6.60 -24.66
N GLU A 99 -19.69 5.72 -23.69
CA GLU A 99 -19.06 4.40 -23.54
C GLU A 99 -17.53 4.39 -23.41
N PHE A 100 -16.89 5.52 -23.09
CA PHE A 100 -15.45 5.57 -22.87
C PHE A 100 -15.07 5.43 -21.38
N PRO A 101 -13.90 4.85 -21.06
CA PRO A 101 -13.40 4.75 -19.69
C PRO A 101 -13.07 6.13 -19.09
N ARG A 102 -13.43 6.35 -17.84
CA ARG A 102 -13.16 7.61 -17.13
C ARG A 102 -12.96 7.39 -15.63
N VAL A 103 -12.25 8.33 -15.01
CA VAL A 103 -12.25 8.50 -13.56
C VAL A 103 -13.54 9.21 -13.16
N CYS A 104 -14.31 8.58 -12.29
CA CYS A 104 -15.61 9.04 -11.81
C CYS A 104 -15.47 9.84 -10.51
N ASP A 105 -14.57 9.42 -9.63
CA ASP A 105 -14.15 10.17 -8.45
C ASP A 105 -12.73 9.75 -8.04
N HIS A 106 -12.02 10.59 -7.29
CA HIS A 106 -10.68 10.28 -6.80
C HIS A 106 -10.35 11.03 -5.52
N THR A 107 -9.44 10.45 -4.74
CA THR A 107 -8.86 11.09 -3.56
C THR A 107 -7.63 11.90 -3.93
N SER A 108 -7.19 12.78 -3.02
CA SER A 108 -5.81 13.26 -3.04
C SER A 108 -4.84 12.13 -2.67
N SER A 109 -3.58 12.25 -3.11
CA SER A 109 -2.52 11.31 -2.71
C SER A 109 -2.03 11.62 -1.29
N VAL A 110 -1.98 10.59 -0.45
CA VAL A 110 -1.49 10.67 0.94
C VAL A 110 -0.23 9.82 1.12
N ARG A 111 0.70 10.25 1.98
CA ARG A 111 1.89 9.44 2.29
C ARG A 111 1.48 8.21 3.11
N ALA A 112 1.83 7.03 2.62
CA ALA A 112 1.57 5.77 3.31
C ALA A 112 2.36 5.69 4.63
N PHE A 113 3.61 6.20 4.63
CA PHE A 113 4.52 6.11 5.78
C PHE A 113 5.23 7.46 6.06
N PRO A 114 4.56 8.48 6.63
CA PRO A 114 5.17 9.78 6.85
C PRO A 114 6.33 9.73 7.86
N ASP A 115 7.39 10.48 7.56
CA ASP A 115 8.58 10.64 8.40
C ASP A 115 8.23 11.06 9.84
N GLY A 116 8.91 10.44 10.81
CA GLY A 116 8.86 10.85 12.22
C GLY A 116 7.74 10.24 13.08
N MET A 117 6.79 9.50 12.50
CA MET A 117 5.81 8.74 13.30
C MET A 117 6.45 7.62 14.12
N GLU A 118 7.48 6.98 13.57
CA GLU A 118 8.22 5.89 14.23
C GLU A 118 8.84 6.37 15.55
N LYS A 119 9.44 7.58 15.56
CA LYS A 119 9.99 8.22 16.76
C LYS A 119 8.92 8.56 17.81
N ILE A 120 7.67 8.81 17.40
CA ILE A 120 6.55 9.07 18.32
C ILE A 120 6.11 7.76 18.98
N LEU A 121 6.02 6.67 18.21
CA LEU A 121 5.73 5.33 18.73
C LEU A 121 6.83 4.85 19.69
N GLU A 122 8.09 5.08 19.36
CA GLU A 122 9.22 4.80 20.25
C GLU A 122 9.17 5.60 21.56
N ARG A 123 8.78 6.88 21.51
CA ARG A 123 8.60 7.70 22.72
C ARG A 123 7.43 7.19 23.58
N LYS A 124 6.32 6.77 22.96
CA LYS A 124 5.20 6.13 23.68
C LYS A 124 5.63 4.83 24.35
N ARG A 125 6.45 3.99 23.70
CA ARG A 125 7.04 2.78 24.30
C ARG A 125 7.83 3.07 25.57
N ARG A 126 8.68 4.11 25.55
CA ARG A 126 9.45 4.52 26.75
C ARG A 126 8.57 5.00 27.89
N GLN A 127 7.37 5.49 27.60
CA GLN A 127 6.39 5.94 28.61
C GLN A 127 5.45 4.81 29.07
N ALA A 128 5.25 3.75 28.28
CA ALA A 128 4.31 2.66 28.57
C ALA A 128 4.85 1.58 29.53
N THR A 129 6.06 1.71 30.08
CA THR A 129 6.69 0.73 30.98
C THR A 129 6.05 0.62 32.39
N ILE A 130 4.81 1.11 32.62
CA ILE A 130 4.15 1.04 33.94
C ILE A 130 2.76 0.37 33.95
N THR A 131 2.18 -0.02 32.81
CA THR A 131 0.89 -0.73 32.84
C THR A 131 0.94 -2.04 32.06
N THR A 132 0.87 -3.16 32.78
CA THR A 132 0.70 -4.51 32.27
C THR A 132 -0.60 -4.63 31.49
N THR A 133 -0.51 -4.45 30.18
CA THR A 133 -1.44 -5.02 29.20
C THR A 133 -0.62 -5.19 27.91
N PRO A 134 -0.35 -6.41 27.44
CA PRO A 134 0.36 -6.58 26.19
C PRO A 134 -0.54 -6.07 25.07
N LEU A 135 -0.15 -4.95 24.45
CA LEU A 135 -0.65 -4.57 23.14
C LEU A 135 -0.25 -5.70 22.18
N PRO A 136 -1.19 -6.29 21.41
CA PRO A 136 -0.86 -7.34 20.46
C PRO A 136 0.18 -6.82 19.46
N GLU A 137 1.24 -7.60 19.24
CA GLU A 137 2.37 -7.28 18.34
C GLU A 137 1.92 -6.93 16.90
N GLU A 138 0.67 -7.25 16.54
CA GLU A 138 0.02 -6.96 15.25
C GLU A 138 -0.23 -5.47 14.97
N GLU A 139 -0.25 -4.59 15.99
CA GLU A 139 -0.50 -3.15 15.78
C GLU A 139 0.76 -2.33 15.44
N LEU A 140 1.93 -2.97 15.38
CA LEU A 140 3.20 -2.23 15.32
C LEU A 140 3.68 -1.90 13.90
N GLY A 141 3.40 -2.77 12.93
CA GLY A 141 3.76 -2.58 11.52
C GLY A 141 2.61 -2.04 10.66
N LYS A 142 1.37 -2.29 11.08
CA LYS A 142 0.14 -1.93 10.36
C LYS A 142 -0.35 -0.56 10.77
N ARG A 143 -0.52 0.33 9.80
CA ARG A 143 -1.01 1.70 9.98
C ARG A 143 -2.35 1.87 9.28
N LEU A 144 -3.33 2.44 9.97
CA LEU A 144 -4.59 2.84 9.36
C LEU A 144 -4.47 4.23 8.73
N ILE A 145 -4.88 4.36 7.47
CA ILE A 145 -5.02 5.63 6.78
C ILE A 145 -6.46 5.80 6.29
N GLU A 146 -7.02 6.98 6.55
CA GLU A 146 -8.31 7.38 6.00
C GLU A 146 -8.04 8.29 4.80
N ILE A 147 -8.58 7.94 3.63
CA ILE A 147 -8.40 8.68 2.39
C ILE A 147 -9.77 9.17 1.91
N ARG A 148 -9.92 10.48 1.71
CA ARG A 148 -11.20 11.12 1.46
C ARG A 148 -11.33 11.59 0.01
N ALA A 149 -12.46 11.29 -0.62
CA ALA A 149 -12.87 11.78 -1.92
C ALA A 149 -14.17 12.60 -1.80
N ARG A 150 -14.76 12.97 -2.94
CA ARG A 150 -16.05 13.67 -2.94
C ARG A 150 -17.20 12.72 -2.62
N CYS A 151 -17.12 11.51 -3.16
CA CYS A 151 -18.19 10.55 -3.18
C CYS A 151 -18.00 9.36 -2.25
N PHE A 152 -16.78 9.19 -1.73
CA PHE A 152 -16.48 8.12 -0.79
C PHE A 152 -15.32 8.49 0.13
N ASN A 153 -15.28 7.84 1.29
CA ASN A 153 -14.10 7.75 2.13
C ASN A 153 -13.66 6.30 2.18
N ALA A 154 -12.36 6.05 2.07
CA ALA A 154 -11.78 4.72 2.16
C ALA A 154 -10.89 4.62 3.40
N THR A 155 -11.03 3.52 4.13
CA THR A 155 -10.10 3.15 5.21
C THR A 155 -9.21 2.03 4.72
N VAL A 156 -7.90 2.25 4.78
CA VAL A 156 -6.88 1.31 4.30
C VAL A 156 -5.88 1.03 5.41
N ALA A 157 -5.60 -0.24 5.69
CA ALA A 157 -4.48 -0.65 6.53
C ALA A 157 -3.24 -0.83 5.66
N VAL A 158 -2.14 -0.17 6.00
CA VAL A 158 -0.89 -0.22 5.25
C VAL A 158 0.25 -0.74 6.11
N GLU A 159 1.10 -1.58 5.54
CA GLU A 159 2.26 -2.18 6.21
C GLU A 159 3.46 -2.14 5.27
N LYS A 160 4.63 -1.76 5.82
CA LYS A 160 5.91 -1.80 5.10
C LYS A 160 6.73 -2.99 5.56
N HIS A 161 7.38 -3.68 4.62
CA HIS A 161 8.27 -4.79 4.88
C HIS A 161 9.64 -4.49 4.28
N THR A 162 10.57 -4.01 5.11
CA THR A 162 11.91 -3.57 4.70
C THR A 162 12.99 -4.61 4.92
N GLU A 163 12.77 -5.56 5.83
CA GLU A 163 13.79 -6.57 6.20
C GLU A 163 13.66 -7.85 5.37
N ARG A 164 12.43 -8.33 5.17
CA ARG A 164 12.13 -9.57 4.45
C ARG A 164 10.85 -9.41 3.63
N CYS A 165 10.84 -10.05 2.46
CA CYS A 165 9.63 -10.27 1.66
C CYS A 165 8.76 -11.37 2.31
N PRO A 166 7.54 -11.05 2.79
CA PRO A 166 6.68 -12.03 3.46
C PRO A 166 6.23 -13.20 2.58
N TRP A 167 6.17 -12.98 1.26
CA TRP A 167 5.71 -13.98 0.28
C TRP A 167 6.85 -14.74 -0.41
N CYS A 168 8.10 -14.39 -0.08
CA CYS A 168 9.26 -15.03 -0.69
C CYS A 168 9.65 -16.26 0.16
N PRO A 169 9.97 -17.40 -0.49
CA PRO A 169 10.41 -18.59 0.23
C PRO A 169 11.69 -18.31 1.00
N ASP A 170 11.85 -18.92 2.17
CA ASP A 170 13.12 -18.88 2.88
C ASP A 170 14.18 -19.63 2.07
N LEU A 171 15.36 -19.03 1.94
CA LEU A 171 16.48 -19.66 1.24
C LEU A 171 16.88 -21.00 1.89
N SER A 172 16.61 -21.19 3.18
CA SER A 172 16.78 -22.46 3.87
C SER A 172 15.83 -23.56 3.39
N ASP A 173 14.62 -23.21 2.97
CA ASP A 173 13.59 -24.16 2.56
C ASP A 173 13.82 -24.64 1.12
N VAL A 174 14.38 -23.77 0.27
CA VAL A 174 14.73 -24.10 -1.12
C VAL A 174 15.92 -25.06 -1.17
N ALA A 175 16.91 -24.89 -0.30
CA ALA A 175 18.10 -25.77 -0.22
C ALA A 175 17.77 -27.23 0.17
N LEU A 176 16.62 -27.47 0.82
CA LEU A 176 16.17 -28.80 1.22
C LEU A 176 15.46 -29.57 0.09
N ILE A 177 14.96 -28.88 -0.94
CA ILE A 177 14.23 -29.52 -2.05
C ILE A 177 15.21 -30.14 -3.06
N GLU A 178 16.35 -29.50 -3.33
CA GLU A 178 17.36 -30.07 -4.25
C GLU A 178 17.99 -31.38 -3.73
N GLN A 179 18.06 -31.57 -2.42
CA GLN A 179 18.60 -32.81 -1.83
C GLN A 179 17.65 -34.01 -1.96
N ARG A 180 16.34 -33.82 -2.12
CA ARG A 180 15.37 -34.93 -2.29
C ARG A 180 15.16 -35.39 -3.71
N VAL A 181 15.47 -34.55 -4.71
CA VAL A 181 15.30 -34.89 -6.13
C VAL A 181 16.51 -35.66 -6.67
N SER A 182 17.60 -35.73 -5.91
CA SER A 182 18.85 -36.40 -6.29
C SER A 182 19.04 -37.80 -5.67
N GLN A 183 17.96 -38.47 -5.24
CA GLN A 183 17.98 -39.88 -4.77
C GLN A 183 17.09 -40.77 -5.62
#